data_AF-A0A3B9EME0-F1
#
_entry.id   AF-A0A3B9EME0-F1
#
_cell.length_a   1.000
_cell.length_b   1.000
_cell.length_c   1.000
_cell.angle_alpha   90.00
_cell.angle_beta   90.00
_cell.angle_gamma   90.00
#
_symmetry.space_group_name_H-M   'P 1'
#
loop_
_entity.id
_entity.type
_entity.pdbx_description
1 polymer ?
#
loop_
_entity_poly.entity_id
_entity_poly.type
_entity_poly.pdbx_seq_one_letter_code
_entity_poly.pdbx_strand_id
1 'polypeptide(L)'
;ILRKARKGTRVVYVPGNHDENFRDFANHRFGRVAVLNEAYHTMADGRRFLVIHGDQFDGVVKYAKWLAFLGDNAYNAALMLNLWLNIVRRKLGFSYWSLSAYLKHKVKNAVEFVSSYEAAVVGEARKMGVQGVICGHIHTAEMRDMDGILYCNDGDWVESCTALVEHEDGRLEILKWAELRGLSFLRDEEECDSSSSAMPGIPKSMVSSEPSTP
;
A
#
# COMPACT_ATOMS: atom_id res chain seq x y z
N ILE A 1 7.94 1.43 25.27
CA ILE A 1 8.97 0.42 24.87
C ILE A 1 10.06 0.25 25.93
N LEU A 2 10.77 1.30 26.35
CA LEU A 2 11.87 1.21 27.34
C LEU A 2 11.50 0.54 28.67
N ARG A 3 10.26 0.71 29.15
CA ARG A 3 9.75 -0.01 30.33
C ARG A 3 9.65 -1.52 30.09
N LYS A 4 9.20 -1.97 28.91
CA LYS A 4 9.16 -3.39 28.54
C LYS A 4 10.57 -3.96 28.44
N ALA A 5 11.50 -3.22 27.82
CA ALA A 5 12.91 -3.60 27.75
C ALA A 5 13.50 -3.83 29.16
N ARG A 6 13.28 -2.89 30.09
CA ARG A 6 13.69 -3.02 31.50
C ARG A 6 13.08 -4.25 32.19
N LYS A 7 11.86 -4.64 31.82
CA LYS A 7 11.18 -5.85 32.33
C LYS A 7 11.59 -7.16 31.66
N GLY A 8 12.54 -7.15 30.71
CA GLY A 8 13.09 -8.36 30.10
C GLY A 8 12.73 -8.57 28.63
N THR A 9 11.86 -7.74 28.05
CA THR A 9 11.56 -7.83 26.61
C THR A 9 12.81 -7.52 25.78
N ARG A 10 13.16 -8.41 24.84
CA ARG A 10 14.19 -8.13 23.85
C ARG A 10 13.69 -7.05 22.90
N VAL A 11 14.42 -5.95 22.78
CA VAL A 11 14.10 -4.85 21.87
C VAL A 11 15.28 -4.65 20.93
N VAL A 12 15.01 -4.73 19.64
CA VAL A 12 15.94 -4.40 18.57
C VAL A 12 15.40 -3.16 17.88
N TYR A 13 16.25 -2.18 17.68
CA TYR A 13 15.97 -0.96 16.94
C TYR A 13 16.76 -1.00 15.63
N VAL A 14 16.06 -0.89 14.51
CA VAL A 14 16.62 -0.90 13.16
C VAL A 14 16.50 0.52 12.59
N PRO A 15 17.60 1.30 12.50
CA PRO A 15 17.54 2.69 12.07
C PRO A 15 17.16 2.86 10.60
N GLY A 16 16.23 3.79 10.34
CA GLY A 16 15.86 4.20 8.99
C GLY A 16 16.61 5.42 8.46
N ASN A 17 16.17 5.93 7.32
CA ASN A 17 16.72 7.12 6.66
C ASN A 17 16.56 8.41 7.48
N HIS A 18 15.54 8.50 8.33
CA HIS A 18 15.35 9.65 9.23
C HIS A 18 16.23 9.59 10.49
N ASP A 19 16.83 8.43 10.76
CA ASP A 19 17.62 8.14 11.96
C ASP A 19 19.08 7.84 11.58
N GLU A 20 19.60 8.45 10.50
CA GLU A 20 20.91 8.12 9.93
C GLU A 20 22.04 8.21 10.96
N ASN A 21 21.98 9.20 11.87
CA ASN A 21 22.94 9.36 12.96
C ASN A 21 22.99 8.14 13.92
N PHE A 22 21.92 7.33 13.99
CA PHE A 22 21.91 6.09 14.79
C PHE A 22 22.59 4.91 14.11
N ARG A 23 22.82 4.98 12.79
CA ARG A 23 23.55 3.94 12.04
C ARG A 23 25.01 3.86 12.45
N ASP A 24 25.63 4.98 12.82
CA ASP A 24 26.99 5.02 13.36
C ASP A 24 27.11 4.30 14.71
N PHE A 25 25.98 4.10 15.41
CA PHE A 25 25.88 3.32 16.63
C PHE A 25 25.42 1.88 16.37
N ALA A 26 25.38 1.41 15.11
CA ALA A 26 25.13 0.01 14.81
C ALA A 26 26.09 -0.88 15.62
N ASN A 27 25.55 -1.98 16.15
CA ASN A 27 26.23 -2.92 17.07
C ASN A 27 26.49 -2.37 18.49
N HIS A 28 26.05 -1.16 18.81
CA HIS A 28 26.03 -0.66 20.18
C HIS A 28 24.70 -0.98 20.86
N ARG A 29 24.74 -1.14 22.18
CA ARG A 29 23.54 -1.37 23.00
C ARG A 29 23.30 -0.16 23.89
N PHE A 30 22.13 0.46 23.75
CA PHE A 30 21.65 1.47 24.68
C PHE A 30 20.83 0.76 25.78
N GLY A 31 21.53 0.35 26.83
CA GLY A 31 20.97 -0.47 27.90
C GLY A 31 20.49 -1.83 27.39
N ARG A 32 19.16 -2.02 27.29
CA ARG A 32 18.53 -3.27 26.82
C ARG A 32 18.01 -3.22 25.38
N VAL A 33 18.23 -2.12 24.68
CA VAL A 33 17.89 -1.97 23.27
C VAL A 33 19.16 -2.18 22.44
N ALA A 34 19.12 -3.13 21.51
CA ALA A 34 20.20 -3.33 20.54
C ALA A 34 19.92 -2.48 19.29
N VAL A 35 20.92 -1.77 18.79
CA VAL A 35 20.82 -1.04 17.51
C VAL A 35 21.53 -1.85 16.44
N LEU A 36 20.80 -2.30 15.42
CA LEU A 36 21.31 -3.13 14.34
C LEU A 36 20.84 -2.58 13.00
N ASN A 37 21.67 -2.65 11.96
CA ASN A 37 21.25 -2.25 10.61
C ASN A 37 20.24 -3.22 10.00
N GLU A 38 20.33 -4.50 10.38
CA GLU A 38 19.39 -5.55 10.02
C GLU A 38 19.27 -6.53 11.18
N ALA A 39 18.16 -7.25 11.25
CA ALA A 39 17.96 -8.31 12.22
C ALA A 39 17.36 -9.55 11.57
N TYR A 40 17.62 -10.71 12.16
CA TYR A 40 16.99 -11.95 11.75
C TYR A 40 16.02 -12.39 12.83
N HIS A 41 14.79 -12.67 12.41
CA HIS A 41 13.75 -13.21 13.27
C HIS A 41 13.45 -14.64 12.86
N THR A 42 13.46 -15.55 13.83
CA THR A 42 12.99 -16.93 13.62
C THR A 42 11.60 -17.01 14.22
N MET A 43 10.63 -17.32 13.37
CA MET A 43 9.24 -17.47 13.74
C MET A 43 9.01 -18.72 14.59
N ALA A 44 7.86 -18.77 15.27
CA ALA A 44 7.41 -19.94 16.03
C ALA A 44 7.24 -21.19 15.14
N ASP A 45 6.90 -21.00 13.87
CA ASP A 45 6.81 -22.08 12.87
C ASP A 45 8.17 -22.49 12.26
N GLY A 46 9.26 -21.86 12.70
CA GLY A 46 10.63 -22.15 12.27
C GLY A 46 11.09 -21.40 11.02
N ARG A 47 10.22 -20.66 10.32
CA ARG A 47 10.63 -19.81 9.20
C ARG A 47 11.53 -18.67 9.69
N ARG A 48 12.51 -18.30 8.88
CA ARG A 48 13.43 -17.19 9.14
C ARG A 48 13.04 -16.00 8.29
N PHE A 49 13.03 -14.83 8.92
CA PHE A 49 12.68 -13.55 8.33
C PHE A 49 13.83 -12.57 8.48
N LEU A 50 14.13 -11.84 7.40
CA LEU A 50 14.99 -10.68 7.42
C LEU A 50 14.17 -9.47 7.88
N VAL A 51 14.68 -8.69 8.83
CA VAL A 51 14.05 -7.47 9.34
C VAL A 51 14.97 -6.29 9.04
N ILE A 52 14.49 -5.36 8.23
CA ILE A 52 15.24 -4.20 7.73
C ILE A 52 14.33 -2.99 7.65
N HIS A 53 14.89 -1.77 7.64
CA HIS A 53 14.06 -0.57 7.38
C HIS A 53 13.61 -0.52 5.92
N GLY A 54 14.56 -0.63 4.99
CA GLY A 54 14.32 -0.79 3.54
C GLY A 54 14.66 0.44 2.67
N ASP A 55 15.00 1.58 3.26
CA ASP A 55 15.50 2.78 2.54
C ASP A 55 16.75 2.50 1.66
N GLN A 56 17.55 1.49 2.02
CA GLN A 56 18.70 1.05 1.22
C GLN A 56 18.32 0.66 -0.22
N PHE A 57 17.06 0.32 -0.49
CA PHE A 57 16.57 -0.02 -1.83
C PHE A 57 16.08 1.18 -2.64
N ASP A 58 16.04 2.40 -2.07
CA ASP A 58 15.68 3.62 -2.80
C ASP A 58 16.58 3.84 -4.03
N GLY A 59 17.87 3.46 -3.92
CA GLY A 59 18.84 3.53 -5.01
C GLY A 59 18.53 2.56 -6.16
N VAL A 60 18.06 1.36 -5.86
CA VAL A 60 17.62 0.38 -6.88
C VAL A 60 16.38 0.91 -7.59
N VAL A 61 15.46 1.53 -6.85
CA VAL A 61 14.30 2.20 -7.43
C VAL A 61 14.71 3.44 -8.24
N LYS A 62 15.82 4.13 -7.96
CA LYS A 62 16.32 5.22 -8.82
C LYS A 62 16.73 4.74 -10.23
N TYR A 63 17.26 3.53 -10.37
CA TYR A 63 17.54 2.95 -11.70
C TYR A 63 16.26 2.57 -12.44
N ALA A 64 15.27 2.00 -11.72
CA ALA A 64 13.92 1.81 -12.26
C ALA A 64 13.26 3.14 -12.64
N LYS A 65 13.47 4.22 -11.85
CA LYS A 65 13.02 5.58 -12.14
C LYS A 65 13.66 6.13 -13.40
N TRP A 66 14.92 5.83 -13.74
CA TRP A 66 15.52 6.28 -15.01
C TRP A 66 14.89 5.56 -16.22
N LEU A 67 14.65 4.25 -16.12
CA LEU A 67 13.90 3.50 -17.12
C LEU A 67 12.45 4.02 -17.25
N ALA A 68 11.79 4.26 -16.13
CA ALA A 68 10.46 4.85 -16.09
C ALA A 68 10.47 6.28 -16.63
N PHE A 69 11.50 7.10 -16.36
CA PHE A 69 11.66 8.45 -16.92
C PHE A 69 11.82 8.43 -18.44
N LEU A 70 12.52 7.43 -18.98
CA LEU A 70 12.66 7.26 -20.43
C LEU A 70 11.30 6.90 -21.06
N GLY A 71 10.56 5.97 -20.44
CA GLY A 71 9.19 5.63 -20.83
C GLY A 71 8.22 6.82 -20.70
N ASP A 72 8.34 7.58 -19.62
CA ASP A 72 7.56 8.79 -19.33
C ASP A 72 7.88 9.93 -20.28
N ASN A 73 9.13 10.10 -20.71
CA ASN A 73 9.49 11.10 -21.71
C ASN A 73 8.93 10.74 -23.09
N ALA A 74 9.00 9.46 -23.49
CA ALA A 74 8.36 9.00 -24.71
C ALA A 74 6.83 9.17 -24.65
N TYR A 75 6.22 8.91 -23.49
CA TYR A 75 4.80 9.09 -23.26
C TYR A 75 4.39 10.56 -23.20
N ASN A 76 5.16 11.43 -22.53
CA ASN A 76 4.95 12.87 -22.50
C ASN A 76 5.14 13.50 -23.89
N ALA A 77 6.07 12.99 -24.70
CA ALA A 77 6.19 13.37 -26.09
C ALA A 77 4.93 12.97 -26.88
N ALA A 78 4.41 11.77 -26.67
CA ALA A 78 3.13 11.34 -27.25
C ALA A 78 1.94 12.16 -26.73
N LEU A 79 1.97 12.60 -25.47
CA LEU A 79 0.95 13.45 -24.85
C LEU A 79 1.01 14.88 -25.41
N MET A 80 2.21 15.45 -25.56
CA MET A 80 2.44 16.74 -26.21
C MET A 80 2.02 16.69 -27.67
N LEU A 81 2.32 15.60 -28.37
CA LEU A 81 1.84 15.35 -29.73
C LEU A 81 0.31 15.28 -29.76
N ASN A 82 -0.32 14.59 -28.82
CA ASN A 82 -1.78 14.52 -28.68
C ASN A 82 -2.40 15.88 -28.31
N LEU A 83 -1.71 16.70 -27.51
CA LEU A 83 -2.09 18.07 -27.19
C LEU A 83 -2.00 18.97 -28.42
N TRP A 84 -0.93 18.87 -29.19
CA TRP A 84 -0.75 19.58 -30.46
C TRP A 84 -1.82 19.18 -31.46
N LEU A 85 -2.08 17.88 -31.59
CA LEU A 85 -3.17 17.34 -32.42
C LEU A 85 -4.53 17.82 -31.92
N ASN A 86 -4.77 17.90 -30.60
CA ASN A 86 -6.00 18.44 -30.04
C ASN A 86 -6.12 19.97 -30.14
N ILE A 87 -5.01 20.71 -30.22
CA ILE A 87 -4.99 22.15 -30.52
C ILE A 87 -5.37 22.38 -31.98
N VAL A 88 -4.81 21.58 -32.89
CA VAL A 88 -5.18 21.54 -34.31
C VAL A 88 -6.66 21.14 -34.46
N ARG A 89 -7.11 20.13 -33.71
CA ARG A 89 -8.49 19.63 -33.72
C ARG A 89 -9.49 20.61 -33.07
N ARG A 90 -9.08 21.39 -32.07
CA ARG A 90 -9.86 22.51 -31.49
C ARG A 90 -9.98 23.66 -32.47
N LYS A 91 -8.92 23.99 -33.23
CA LYS A 91 -9.01 24.94 -34.36
C LYS A 91 -9.99 24.46 -35.46
N LEU A 92 -10.28 23.15 -35.50
CA LEU A 92 -11.25 22.52 -36.39
C LEU A 92 -12.62 22.22 -35.74
N GLY A 93 -12.88 22.65 -34.49
CA GLY A 93 -14.21 22.64 -33.88
C GLY A 93 -14.58 21.48 -32.94
N PHE A 94 -13.64 20.65 -32.46
CA PHE A 94 -13.94 19.56 -31.49
C PHE A 94 -13.28 19.78 -30.10
N SER A 95 -13.88 19.26 -29.00
CA SER A 95 -13.42 19.34 -27.59
C SER A 95 -12.69 18.05 -27.12
N TYR A 96 -11.90 17.88 -26.03
CA TYR A 96 -11.20 18.67 -24.97
C TYR A 96 -10.04 17.79 -24.36
N TRP A 97 -9.27 18.33 -23.40
CA TRP A 97 -8.10 17.83 -22.63
C TRP A 97 -8.46 16.83 -21.48
N SER A 98 -7.56 15.93 -21.04
CA SER A 98 -7.88 14.91 -20.02
C SER A 98 -7.05 15.00 -18.73
N LEU A 99 -7.58 15.70 -17.73
CA LEU A 99 -7.12 15.64 -16.33
C LEU A 99 -7.02 14.20 -15.80
N SER A 100 -7.91 13.32 -16.26
CA SER A 100 -7.92 11.89 -15.96
C SER A 100 -6.66 11.16 -16.44
N ALA A 101 -6.03 11.57 -17.55
CA ALA A 101 -4.78 10.96 -18.02
C ALA A 101 -3.59 11.36 -17.14
N TYR A 102 -3.54 12.63 -16.68
CA TYR A 102 -2.53 13.10 -15.74
C TYR A 102 -2.63 12.37 -14.40
N LEU A 103 -3.85 12.25 -13.84
CA LEU A 103 -4.08 11.51 -12.60
C LEU A 103 -3.72 10.02 -12.78
N LYS A 104 -4.12 9.41 -13.90
CA LYS A 104 -3.79 8.01 -14.23
C LYS A 104 -2.28 7.78 -14.30
N HIS A 105 -1.53 8.75 -14.82
CA HIS A 105 -0.07 8.67 -14.94
C HIS A 105 0.64 8.78 -13.57
N LYS A 106 0.24 9.75 -12.73
CA LYS A 106 0.72 9.85 -11.34
C LYS A 106 0.49 8.57 -10.54
N VAL A 107 -0.70 7.98 -10.67
CA VAL A 107 -1.05 6.70 -10.02
C VAL A 107 -0.18 5.57 -10.56
N LYS A 108 -0.02 5.47 -11.88
CA LYS A 108 0.81 4.43 -12.50
C LYS A 108 2.26 4.49 -12.03
N ASN A 109 2.86 5.67 -11.97
CA ASN A 109 4.23 5.86 -11.51
C ASN A 109 4.42 5.50 -10.04
N ALA A 110 3.45 5.82 -9.18
CA ALA A 110 3.46 5.43 -7.78
C ALA A 110 3.38 3.90 -7.63
N VAL A 111 2.51 3.23 -8.40
CA VAL A 111 2.38 1.77 -8.40
C VAL A 111 3.66 1.09 -8.89
N GLU A 112 4.26 1.59 -9.96
CA GLU A 112 5.54 1.05 -10.48
C GLU A 112 6.68 1.24 -9.48
N PHE A 113 6.70 2.37 -8.76
CA PHE A 113 7.66 2.62 -7.68
C PHE A 113 7.51 1.59 -6.56
N VAL A 114 6.30 1.39 -6.04
CA VAL A 114 6.00 0.41 -4.99
C VAL A 114 6.39 -1.00 -5.44
N SER A 115 5.96 -1.40 -6.63
CA SER A 115 6.27 -2.74 -7.16
C SER A 115 7.76 -2.99 -7.34
N SER A 116 8.51 -1.99 -7.82
CA SER A 116 9.97 -2.10 -7.98
C SER A 116 10.69 -2.20 -6.63
N TYR A 117 10.19 -1.47 -5.63
CA TYR A 117 10.71 -1.52 -4.26
C TYR A 117 10.48 -2.90 -3.64
N GLU A 118 9.24 -3.40 -3.68
CA GLU A 118 8.87 -4.72 -3.16
C GLU A 118 9.73 -5.82 -3.78
N ALA A 119 9.91 -5.78 -5.11
CA ALA A 119 10.74 -6.74 -5.83
C ALA A 119 12.22 -6.70 -5.39
N ALA A 120 12.77 -5.50 -5.14
CA ALA A 120 14.14 -5.36 -4.68
C ALA A 120 14.34 -5.93 -3.26
N VAL A 121 13.40 -5.64 -2.35
CA VAL A 121 13.41 -6.12 -0.97
C VAL A 121 13.28 -7.65 -0.93
N VAL A 122 12.34 -8.22 -1.69
CA VAL A 122 12.16 -9.67 -1.82
C VAL A 122 13.38 -10.34 -2.45
N GLY A 123 13.99 -9.68 -3.45
CA GLY A 123 15.23 -10.14 -4.06
C GLY A 123 16.36 -10.28 -3.05
N GLU A 124 16.47 -9.37 -2.10
CA GLU A 124 17.48 -9.45 -1.04
C GLU A 124 17.21 -10.59 -0.05
N ALA A 125 15.97 -10.75 0.38
CA ALA A 125 15.55 -11.86 1.23
C ALA A 125 15.90 -13.22 0.61
N ARG A 126 15.70 -13.34 -0.72
CA ARG A 126 16.07 -14.55 -1.47
C ARG A 126 17.57 -14.80 -1.47
N LYS A 127 18.40 -13.77 -1.67
CA LYS A 127 19.88 -13.92 -1.61
C LYS A 127 20.35 -14.37 -0.23
N MET A 128 19.69 -13.89 0.82
CA MET A 128 19.97 -14.26 2.20
C MET A 128 19.44 -15.66 2.58
N GLY A 129 18.70 -16.33 1.68
CA GLY A 129 18.17 -17.67 1.90
C GLY A 129 17.10 -17.75 3.00
N VAL A 130 16.41 -16.65 3.28
CA VAL A 130 15.31 -16.58 4.27
C VAL A 130 13.95 -16.79 3.59
N GLN A 131 12.91 -17.08 4.37
CA GLN A 131 11.55 -17.37 3.86
C GLN A 131 10.65 -16.14 3.83
N GLY A 132 11.11 -15.01 4.37
CA GLY A 132 10.35 -13.77 4.35
C GLY A 132 11.17 -12.55 4.74
N VAL A 133 10.56 -11.39 4.59
CA VAL A 133 11.16 -10.09 4.89
C VAL A 133 10.13 -9.16 5.50
N ILE A 134 10.54 -8.48 6.56
CA ILE A 134 9.76 -7.46 7.27
C ILE A 134 10.47 -6.14 7.04
N CYS A 135 9.75 -5.17 6.51
CA CYS A 135 10.25 -3.83 6.25
C CYS A 135 9.20 -2.74 6.51
N GLY A 136 9.61 -1.49 6.35
CA GLY A 136 8.73 -0.32 6.41
C GLY A 136 8.97 0.59 5.21
N HIS A 137 9.27 1.86 5.49
CA HIS A 137 9.73 2.90 4.54
C HIS A 137 8.70 3.41 3.51
N ILE A 138 7.89 2.55 2.88
CA ILE A 138 6.86 2.98 1.91
C ILE A 138 5.48 3.26 2.52
N HIS A 139 5.36 3.14 3.85
CA HIS A 139 4.17 3.50 4.67
C HIS A 139 2.86 2.85 4.20
N THR A 140 2.96 1.69 3.53
CA THR A 140 1.81 0.96 3.02
C THR A 140 1.82 -0.41 3.67
N ALA A 141 0.98 -0.60 4.69
CA ALA A 141 0.88 -1.87 5.39
C ALA A 141 0.33 -2.96 4.46
N GLU A 142 1.13 -3.98 4.19
CA GLU A 142 0.82 -5.01 3.20
C GLU A 142 1.50 -6.32 3.60
N MET A 143 0.84 -7.45 3.33
CA MET A 143 1.43 -8.77 3.50
C MET A 143 1.11 -9.62 2.28
N ARG A 144 2.15 -10.08 1.58
CA ARG A 144 1.99 -10.74 0.28
C ARG A 144 3.07 -11.77 0.04
N ASP A 145 2.69 -12.94 -0.46
CA ASP A 145 3.65 -13.91 -0.99
C ASP A 145 4.13 -13.46 -2.37
N MET A 146 5.45 -13.39 -2.53
CA MET A 146 6.12 -13.00 -3.77
C MET A 146 7.15 -14.06 -4.14
N ASP A 147 6.72 -15.01 -4.99
CA ASP A 147 7.52 -16.13 -5.45
C ASP A 147 8.14 -16.96 -4.30
N GLY A 148 7.33 -17.29 -3.29
CA GLY A 148 7.72 -18.11 -2.15
C GLY A 148 8.50 -17.38 -1.06
N ILE A 149 8.64 -16.06 -1.17
CA ILE A 149 9.10 -15.18 -0.09
C ILE A 149 7.91 -14.39 0.44
N LEU A 150 7.65 -14.46 1.74
CA LEU A 150 6.61 -13.65 2.35
C LEU A 150 7.13 -12.22 2.57
N TYR A 151 6.61 -11.27 1.80
CA TYR A 151 6.84 -9.84 1.98
C TYR A 151 5.86 -9.28 3.01
N CYS A 152 6.39 -8.58 4.00
CA CYS A 152 5.61 -7.91 5.03
C CYS A 152 6.07 -6.45 5.16
N ASN A 153 5.16 -5.52 4.98
CA ASN A 153 5.33 -4.12 5.35
C ASN A 153 4.47 -3.81 6.57
N ASP A 154 5.06 -3.27 7.63
CA ASP A 154 4.34 -2.98 8.88
C ASP A 154 3.56 -1.65 8.83
N GLY A 155 3.73 -0.88 7.75
CA GLY A 155 3.09 0.42 7.55
C GLY A 155 3.78 1.49 8.37
N ASP A 156 2.98 2.30 9.06
CA ASP A 156 3.47 3.44 9.84
C ASP A 156 2.49 3.80 10.97
N TRP A 157 2.94 4.64 11.91
CA TRP A 157 2.15 5.06 13.07
C TRP A 157 1.52 6.46 12.92
N VAL A 158 1.58 7.05 11.72
CA VAL A 158 1.11 8.40 11.41
C VAL A 158 -0.15 8.36 10.54
N GLU A 159 -0.11 7.64 9.43
CA GLU A 159 -1.19 7.50 8.45
C GLU A 159 -1.96 6.20 8.66
N SER A 160 -1.28 5.05 8.55
CA SER A 160 -1.94 3.74 8.60
C SER A 160 -2.23 3.27 10.03
N CYS A 161 -1.45 3.71 11.01
CA CYS A 161 -1.53 3.30 12.43
C CYS A 161 -1.58 1.77 12.59
N THR A 162 -0.67 1.09 11.90
CA THR A 162 -0.58 -0.37 11.88
C THR A 162 0.58 -0.91 12.69
N ALA A 163 0.49 -2.19 13.03
CA ALA A 163 1.61 -2.94 13.60
C ALA A 163 1.56 -4.39 13.09
N LEU A 164 2.68 -4.89 12.58
CA LEU A 164 2.84 -6.32 12.29
C LEU A 164 3.11 -7.08 13.59
N VAL A 165 2.34 -8.14 13.83
CA VAL A 165 2.51 -9.03 14.98
C VAL A 165 2.64 -10.47 14.52
N GLU A 166 3.39 -11.25 15.30
CA GLU A 166 3.41 -12.69 15.23
C GLU A 166 2.69 -13.26 16.45
N HIS A 167 1.80 -14.21 16.21
CA HIS A 167 1.11 -14.99 17.24
C HIS A 167 1.95 -16.19 17.68
N GLU A 168 1.64 -16.77 18.84
CA GLU A 168 2.40 -17.90 19.39
C GLU A 168 2.36 -19.16 18.52
N ASP A 169 1.38 -19.26 17.62
CA ASP A 169 1.23 -20.34 16.62
C ASP A 169 2.01 -20.09 15.32
N GLY A 170 2.74 -18.97 15.22
CA GLY A 170 3.51 -18.57 14.03
C GLY A 170 2.68 -17.85 12.97
N ARG A 171 1.41 -17.52 13.24
CA ARG A 171 0.61 -16.69 12.32
C ARG A 171 1.08 -15.24 12.37
N LEU A 172 1.26 -14.62 11.21
CA LEU A 172 1.46 -13.16 11.11
C LEU A 172 0.13 -12.44 10.92
N GLU A 173 0.00 -11.26 11.51
CA GLU A 173 -1.17 -10.40 11.38
C GLU A 173 -0.76 -8.93 11.38
N ILE A 174 -1.35 -8.13 10.49
CA ILE A 174 -1.24 -6.67 10.53
C ILE A 174 -2.41 -6.15 11.37
N LEU A 175 -2.11 -5.64 12.56
CA LEU A 175 -3.09 -5.01 13.43
C LEU A 175 -3.31 -3.56 12.98
N LYS A 176 -4.56 -3.21 12.70
CA LYS A 176 -4.98 -1.81 12.49
C LYS A 176 -5.33 -1.17 13.82
N TRP A 177 -4.35 -0.56 14.47
CA TRP A 177 -4.48 -0.10 15.85
C TRP A 177 -5.54 0.99 16.03
N ALA A 178 -5.68 1.90 15.07
CA ALA A 178 -6.71 2.94 15.11
C ALA A 178 -8.13 2.33 15.12
N GLU A 179 -8.41 1.35 14.26
CA GLU A 179 -9.69 0.64 14.23
C GLU A 179 -9.94 -0.15 15.52
N LEU A 180 -8.92 -0.88 16.02
CA LEU A 180 -9.02 -1.65 17.27
C LEU A 180 -9.33 -0.78 18.50
N ARG A 181 -8.97 0.50 18.47
CA ARG A 181 -9.22 1.46 19.56
C ARG A 181 -10.47 2.30 19.34
N GLY A 182 -11.22 2.07 18.26
CA GLY A 182 -12.39 2.89 17.90
C GLY A 182 -12.02 4.32 17.53
N LEU A 183 -10.77 4.57 17.12
CA LEU A 183 -10.25 5.88 16.73
C LEU A 183 -10.27 6.08 15.20
N SER A 184 -10.86 5.15 14.45
CA SER A 184 -11.07 5.32 13.01
C SER A 184 -12.09 6.42 12.78
N PHE A 185 -11.65 7.58 12.28
CA PHE A 185 -12.49 8.73 11.95
C PHE A 185 -13.48 8.47 10.78
N LEU A 186 -13.51 7.27 10.22
CA LEU A 186 -14.35 6.86 9.09
C LEU A 186 -15.12 5.57 9.37
N ARG A 187 -15.96 5.57 10.40
CA ARG A 187 -17.06 4.61 10.53
C ARG A 187 -18.31 5.35 10.97
N ASP A 188 -18.93 6.01 10.01
CA ASP A 188 -20.35 6.39 9.97
C ASP A 188 -20.69 6.75 8.51
N GLU A 189 -20.47 5.81 7.58
CA GLU A 189 -21.41 5.72 6.46
C GLU A 189 -22.14 4.40 6.68
N GLU A 190 -23.33 4.51 7.27
CA GLU A 190 -24.31 3.44 7.31
C GLU A 190 -24.40 2.83 5.91
N GLU A 191 -24.30 1.50 5.86
CA GLU A 191 -24.89 0.69 4.80
C GLU A 191 -26.31 1.22 4.54
N CYS A 192 -26.46 1.99 3.46
CA CYS A 192 -27.76 2.21 2.87
C CYS A 192 -28.17 0.85 2.32
N ASP A 193 -28.82 0.06 3.17
CA ASP A 193 -29.55 -1.14 2.80
C ASP A 193 -30.64 -0.72 1.82
N SER A 194 -30.27 -0.64 0.54
CA SER A 194 -31.21 -0.63 -0.55
C SER A 194 -31.83 -2.02 -0.65
N SER A 195 -32.59 -2.37 0.38
CA SER A 195 -33.61 -3.39 0.30
C SER A 195 -34.52 -2.96 -0.85
N SER A 196 -34.43 -3.68 -1.97
CA SER A 196 -35.38 -3.58 -3.06
C SER A 196 -36.70 -4.16 -2.57
N SER A 197 -37.44 -3.37 -1.77
CA SER A 197 -38.82 -3.66 -1.45
C SER A 197 -39.62 -3.58 -2.76
N ALA A 198 -40.23 -4.70 -3.12
CA ALA A 198 -41.11 -4.83 -4.27
C ALA A 198 -42.16 -3.69 -4.29
N MET A 199 -42.29 -3.04 -5.44
CA MET A 199 -43.32 -2.05 -5.71
C MET A 199 -44.72 -2.62 -5.42
N PRO A 200 -45.57 -1.94 -4.63
CA PRO A 200 -46.98 -2.29 -4.50
C PRO A 200 -47.70 -2.02 -5.82
N GLY A 201 -48.42 -3.03 -6.33
CA GLY A 201 -49.21 -2.93 -7.55
C GLY A 201 -50.29 -1.85 -7.49
N ILE A 202 -50.46 -1.15 -8.61
CA ILE A 202 -51.55 -0.19 -8.83
C ILE A 202 -52.87 -0.97 -9.02
N PRO A 203 -53.96 -0.59 -8.34
CA PRO A 203 -55.26 -1.27 -8.46
C PRO A 203 -56.03 -0.88 -9.74
N LYS A 204 -56.82 -1.85 -10.24
CA LYS A 204 -57.77 -1.72 -11.36
C LYS A 204 -58.92 -0.75 -11.02
N SER A 205 -59.29 0.12 -11.97
CA SER A 205 -60.66 0.64 -12.13
C SER A 205 -61.03 0.63 -13.62
N MET A 206 -61.90 -0.29 -14.07
CA MET A 206 -63.32 -0.05 -14.36
C MET A 206 -63.60 1.18 -15.24
N VAL A 207 -63.80 0.94 -16.55
CA VAL A 207 -64.74 1.68 -17.39
C VAL A 207 -65.43 0.67 -18.31
N SER A 208 -66.74 0.55 -18.14
CA SER A 208 -67.69 -0.11 -19.02
C SER A 208 -68.47 0.96 -19.80
N SER A 209 -68.60 0.81 -21.12
CA SER A 209 -69.76 1.34 -21.87
C SER A 209 -69.71 0.89 -23.34
N GLU A 210 -70.49 -0.13 -23.65
CA GLU A 210 -71.32 -0.20 -24.88
C GLU A 210 -72.51 0.79 -24.74
N PRO A 211 -73.27 1.22 -25.78
CA PRO A 211 -73.90 0.30 -26.75
C PRO A 211 -74.26 0.82 -28.18
N SER A 212 -74.81 -0.13 -28.95
CA SER A 212 -75.96 -0.09 -29.88
C SER A 212 -75.83 0.38 -31.33
N THR A 213 -76.03 -0.59 -32.22
CA THR A 213 -76.67 -0.58 -33.55
C THR A 213 -78.09 0.01 -33.54
N PRO A 214 -78.64 0.36 -34.71
CA PRO A 214 -79.49 -0.59 -35.46
C PRO A 214 -78.86 -1.09 -36.76
#